data_AF-A0A1J5WI84-F1
#
_entry.id   AF-A0A1J5WI84-F1
#
_cell.length_a   1.000
_cell.length_b   1.000
_cell.length_c   1.000
_cell.angle_alpha   90.00
_cell.angle_beta   90.00
_cell.angle_gamma   90.00
#
_symmetry.space_group_name_H-M   'P 1'
#
loop_
_entity.id
_entity.type
_entity.pdbx_description
1 polymer ?
#
loop_
_entity_poly.entity_id
_entity_poly.type
_entity_poly.pdbx_seq_one_letter_code
_entity_poly.pdbx_strand_id
1 'polypeptide(L)'
;MAVLQSLSFRGYNGTFFVPTSDGIIVLPRTSQEYARIEEEVMGSLEECRNRISERRQRHSPRLSSSESVNCCSHCGTAKDETPDALLFPVCLKGDSHFCHSCLARRIREQPYGRRVFCSECGWEANKTKDYYSAAVEKTFRKYTKNKKEKRQEQMPVFSPETLDAEEVFLLDENTKVVLKDISVSSELFLVFLAKTNVETVGSLSLFKHDDNECCFKDPHTLEDKPVSLVRLLERFSLKEKHLVLENIEKIPTESIGCLCEEFSVEYSNFARILPKLDIREENVFEKFELCSLRETDIVGIFKGTQIFLGRVKKLELGERAILVLQSLLFHEENVFESVVLFSFREMDAAEHFKDSRVCLGKVKTISFIDYSISALPFLLFHEENVFEAFELESYWRMDVANIFKDSKVRLGKVKTMAITDYAIPALPFLVFHEDNVFELVKLGSYWQMSISRHLKDAKNKSIDIGKVRKRGLLAPVRIRQKLKYVIVDGQGNPTGYP
;
A
#
# COMPACT_ATOMS: atom_id res chain seq x y z
N MET A 1 10.13 -18.47 -20.47
CA MET A 1 10.75 -18.46 -19.13
C MET A 1 10.36 -19.73 -18.41
N ALA A 2 11.29 -20.30 -17.65
CA ALA A 2 11.01 -21.43 -16.77
C ALA A 2 10.04 -21.00 -15.65
N VAL A 3 9.15 -21.90 -15.21
CA VAL A 3 8.09 -21.55 -14.24
C VAL A 3 8.69 -21.23 -12.88
N LEU A 4 9.71 -21.97 -12.48
CA LEU A 4 10.41 -21.70 -11.22
C LEU A 4 11.09 -20.33 -11.22
N GLN A 5 11.60 -19.84 -12.36
CA GLN A 5 12.14 -18.48 -12.46
C GLN A 5 11.07 -17.42 -12.15
N SER A 6 9.83 -17.66 -12.61
CA SER A 6 8.71 -16.77 -12.32
C SER A 6 8.17 -16.88 -10.89
N LEU A 7 8.64 -17.85 -10.09
CA LEU A 7 8.23 -18.06 -8.70
C LEU A 7 9.36 -17.80 -7.69
N SER A 8 10.55 -17.45 -8.15
CA SER A 8 11.75 -17.36 -7.33
C SER A 8 12.43 -16.01 -7.44
N PHE A 9 13.37 -15.76 -6.53
CA PHE A 9 14.34 -14.69 -6.59
C PHE A 9 15.67 -15.27 -7.06
N ARG A 10 16.28 -14.68 -8.08
CA ARG A 10 17.58 -15.13 -8.58
C ARG A 10 18.70 -14.64 -7.66
N GLY A 11 19.64 -15.50 -7.31
CA GLY A 11 20.86 -15.15 -6.56
C GLY A 11 22.14 -15.38 -7.37
N TYR A 12 23.27 -15.39 -6.65
CA TYR A 12 24.58 -15.69 -7.24
C TYR A 12 24.63 -17.09 -7.87
N ASN A 13 25.51 -17.25 -8.86
CA ASN A 13 25.84 -18.54 -9.50
C ASN A 13 24.64 -19.32 -10.06
N GLY A 14 23.53 -18.64 -10.38
CA GLY A 14 22.34 -19.30 -10.92
C GLY A 14 21.50 -20.02 -9.86
N THR A 15 21.64 -19.67 -8.59
CA THR A 15 20.75 -20.14 -7.53
C THR A 15 19.43 -19.37 -7.52
N PHE A 16 18.35 -20.04 -7.12
CA PHE A 16 17.01 -19.48 -7.00
C PHE A 16 16.47 -19.65 -5.58
N PHE A 17 15.89 -18.60 -5.02
CA PHE A 17 15.23 -18.59 -3.71
C PHE A 17 13.72 -18.65 -3.93
N VAL A 18 13.10 -19.76 -3.55
CA VAL A 18 11.66 -19.98 -3.70
C VAL A 18 10.98 -19.87 -2.34
N PRO A 19 10.19 -18.81 -2.08
CA PRO A 19 9.40 -18.72 -0.86
C PRO A 19 8.27 -19.74 -0.86
N THR A 20 8.01 -20.35 0.30
CA THR A 20 6.95 -21.35 0.53
C THR A 20 6.25 -21.07 1.86
N SER A 21 5.20 -21.83 2.25
CA SER A 21 4.66 -21.67 3.61
C SER A 21 5.65 -22.05 4.71
N ASP A 22 6.59 -22.96 4.41
CA ASP A 22 7.47 -23.58 5.41
C ASP A 22 8.85 -22.91 5.53
N GLY A 23 9.17 -21.96 4.66
CA GLY A 23 10.50 -21.35 4.57
C GLY A 23 10.84 -20.91 3.14
N ILE A 24 12.13 -20.85 2.84
CA ILE A 24 12.70 -20.52 1.53
C ILE A 24 13.52 -21.70 1.03
N ILE A 25 13.17 -22.24 -0.13
CA ILE A 25 13.98 -23.28 -0.78
C ILE A 25 15.05 -22.61 -1.62
N VAL A 26 16.30 -22.97 -1.41
CA VAL A 26 17.46 -22.51 -2.19
C VAL A 26 17.77 -23.58 -3.22
N LEU A 27 17.55 -23.28 -4.51
CA LEU A 27 17.64 -24.21 -5.63
C LEU A 27 18.73 -23.79 -6.63
N PRO A 28 19.86 -24.51 -6.73
CA PRO A 28 20.82 -24.31 -7.81
C PRO A 28 20.21 -24.72 -9.15
N ARG A 29 20.32 -23.88 -10.19
CA ARG A 29 19.80 -24.20 -11.53
C ARG A 29 20.38 -25.48 -12.13
N THR A 30 21.63 -25.78 -11.79
CA THR A 30 22.37 -26.96 -12.27
C THR A 30 21.96 -28.24 -11.56
N SER A 31 21.22 -28.16 -10.45
CA SER A 31 20.79 -29.33 -9.70
C SER A 31 19.74 -30.14 -10.48
N GLN A 32 19.85 -31.48 -10.43
CA GLN A 32 18.83 -32.36 -10.98
C GLN A 32 17.47 -32.15 -10.30
N GLU A 33 17.48 -31.72 -9.04
CA GLU A 33 16.29 -31.41 -8.27
C GLU A 33 15.52 -30.21 -8.82
N TYR A 34 16.20 -29.19 -9.35
CA TYR A 34 15.54 -28.05 -9.98
C TYR A 34 14.63 -28.50 -11.13
N ALA A 35 15.16 -29.30 -12.06
CA ALA A 35 14.40 -29.80 -13.21
C ALA A 35 13.19 -30.65 -12.78
N ARG A 36 13.38 -31.51 -11.77
CA ARG A 36 12.31 -32.34 -11.22
C ARG A 36 11.21 -31.51 -10.57
N ILE A 37 11.57 -30.51 -9.75
CA ILE A 37 10.60 -29.64 -9.09
C ILE A 37 9.85 -28.82 -10.13
N GLU A 38 10.53 -28.33 -11.16
CA GLU A 38 9.91 -27.60 -12.27
C GLU A 38 8.86 -28.44 -12.98
N GLU A 39 9.17 -29.70 -13.30
CA GLU A 39 8.23 -30.65 -13.89
C GLU A 39 7.02 -30.92 -12.97
N GLU A 40 7.25 -31.16 -11.67
CA GLU A 40 6.16 -31.40 -10.71
C GLU A 40 5.25 -30.16 -10.52
N VAL A 41 5.83 -28.95 -10.53
CA VAL A 41 5.06 -27.69 -10.48
C VAL A 41 4.25 -27.53 -11.76
N MET A 42 4.86 -27.78 -12.93
CA MET A 42 4.18 -27.69 -14.22
C MET A 42 3.00 -28.66 -14.32
N GLY A 43 3.20 -29.93 -13.96
CA GLY A 43 2.11 -30.90 -13.94
C GLY A 43 0.96 -30.50 -13.00
N SER A 44 1.29 -29.93 -11.83
CA SER A 44 0.27 -29.43 -10.89
C SER A 44 -0.48 -28.21 -11.40
N LEU A 45 0.20 -27.33 -12.12
CA LEU A 45 -0.37 -26.16 -12.78
C LEU A 45 -1.30 -26.55 -13.95
N GLU A 46 -0.92 -27.55 -14.73
CA GLU A 46 -1.75 -28.12 -15.79
C GLU A 46 -3.01 -28.78 -15.25
N GLU A 47 -2.88 -29.60 -14.20
CA GLU A 47 -4.03 -30.21 -13.50
C GLU A 47 -4.98 -29.12 -12.99
N CYS A 48 -4.42 -28.06 -12.41
CA CYS A 48 -5.17 -26.92 -11.91
C CYS A 48 -5.92 -26.18 -13.03
N ARG A 49 -5.25 -25.88 -14.16
CA ARG A 49 -5.85 -25.27 -15.35
C ARG A 49 -7.00 -26.11 -15.89
N ASN A 50 -6.81 -27.43 -15.98
CA ASN A 50 -7.82 -28.35 -16.49
C ASN A 50 -9.07 -28.35 -15.57
N ARG A 51 -8.88 -28.38 -14.25
CA ARG A 51 -9.99 -28.27 -13.28
C ARG A 51 -10.78 -26.98 -13.39
N ILE A 52 -10.11 -25.84 -13.60
CA ILE A 52 -10.79 -24.55 -13.82
C ILE A 52 -11.60 -24.60 -15.12
N SER A 53 -11.03 -25.20 -16.17
CA SER A 53 -11.69 -25.35 -17.47
C SER A 53 -12.93 -26.26 -17.41
N GLU A 54 -12.86 -27.39 -16.70
CA GLU A 54 -14.01 -28.28 -16.47
C GLU A 54 -15.13 -27.59 -15.67
N ARG A 55 -14.77 -26.79 -14.67
CA ARG A 55 -15.76 -25.99 -13.92
C ARG A 55 -16.44 -24.96 -14.81
N ARG A 56 -15.69 -24.32 -15.72
CA ARG A 56 -16.25 -23.41 -16.72
C ARG A 56 -17.26 -24.11 -17.63
N GLN A 57 -16.90 -25.27 -18.18
CA GLN A 57 -17.81 -26.06 -19.04
C GLN A 57 -19.12 -26.42 -18.34
N ARG A 58 -19.08 -26.72 -17.04
CA ARG A 58 -20.30 -26.98 -16.24
C ARG A 58 -21.18 -25.76 -16.03
N HIS A 59 -20.60 -24.55 -15.90
CA HIS A 59 -21.35 -23.33 -15.61
C HIS A 59 -21.85 -22.61 -16.87
N SER A 60 -21.21 -22.81 -18.03
CA SER A 60 -21.64 -22.22 -19.30
C SER A 60 -21.38 -23.16 -20.48
N PRO A 61 -22.25 -24.14 -20.73
CA PRO A 61 -22.10 -25.11 -21.82
C PRO A 61 -22.15 -24.49 -23.21
N ARG A 62 -22.71 -23.27 -23.33
CA ARG A 62 -22.93 -22.55 -24.60
C ARG A 62 -21.70 -21.78 -25.09
N LEU A 63 -20.63 -21.68 -24.30
CA LEU A 63 -19.33 -21.18 -24.75
C LEU A 63 -18.51 -22.31 -25.37
N SER A 64 -19.14 -23.07 -26.27
CA SER A 64 -18.44 -23.94 -27.19
C SER A 64 -18.09 -23.10 -28.43
N SER A 65 -16.79 -22.91 -28.69
CA SER A 65 -16.19 -22.43 -29.95
C SER A 65 -15.87 -20.94 -30.19
N SER A 66 -15.86 -20.04 -29.19
CA SER A 66 -15.25 -18.72 -29.46
C SER A 66 -13.73 -18.83 -29.46
N GLU A 67 -13.13 -18.61 -30.63
CA GLU A 67 -11.74 -18.25 -30.92
C GLU A 67 -10.77 -18.39 -29.74
N SER A 68 -9.85 -19.36 -29.86
CA SER A 68 -8.82 -19.61 -28.86
C SER A 68 -8.18 -18.29 -28.45
N VAL A 69 -8.44 -17.85 -27.22
CA VAL A 69 -7.71 -16.73 -26.64
C VAL A 69 -6.25 -17.15 -26.63
N ASN A 70 -5.51 -16.62 -27.59
CA ASN A 70 -4.12 -16.99 -27.81
C ASN A 70 -3.19 -16.12 -26.99
N CYS A 71 -3.63 -14.99 -26.43
CA CYS A 71 -2.72 -14.08 -25.73
C CYS A 71 -3.02 -13.92 -24.24
N CYS A 72 -1.96 -13.61 -23.48
CA CYS A 72 -2.10 -13.15 -22.11
C CYS A 72 -2.68 -11.73 -22.09
N SER A 73 -3.78 -11.53 -21.38
CA SER A 73 -4.43 -10.21 -21.22
C SER A 73 -3.60 -9.18 -20.46
N HIS A 74 -2.47 -9.56 -19.87
CA HIS A 74 -1.59 -8.66 -19.13
C HIS A 74 -0.36 -8.25 -19.93
N CYS A 75 0.38 -9.21 -20.50
CA CYS A 75 1.62 -8.95 -21.24
C CYS A 75 1.47 -9.05 -22.77
N GLY A 76 0.29 -9.43 -23.27
CA GLY A 76 0.05 -9.59 -24.71
C GLY A 76 0.67 -10.84 -25.34
N THR A 77 1.53 -11.57 -24.62
CA THR A 77 2.23 -12.75 -25.15
C THR A 77 1.27 -13.77 -25.74
N ALA A 78 1.45 -14.08 -27.02
CA ALA A 78 0.65 -15.07 -27.73
C ALA A 78 1.19 -16.49 -27.51
N LYS A 79 0.29 -17.48 -27.53
CA LYS A 79 0.61 -18.91 -27.54
C LYS A 79 1.44 -19.27 -28.76
N ASP A 80 1.23 -18.58 -29.88
CA ASP A 80 1.98 -18.85 -31.12
C ASP A 80 3.46 -18.42 -31.00
N GLU A 81 3.76 -17.46 -30.12
CA GLU A 81 5.14 -17.04 -29.79
C GLU A 81 5.79 -17.95 -28.74
N THR A 82 4.97 -18.61 -27.91
CA THR A 82 5.39 -19.52 -26.85
C THR A 82 4.39 -20.67 -26.73
N PRO A 83 4.54 -21.74 -27.53
CA PRO A 83 3.56 -22.84 -27.60
C PRO A 83 3.27 -23.49 -26.24
N ASP A 84 4.25 -23.44 -25.34
CA ASP A 84 4.18 -23.98 -23.98
C ASP A 84 3.62 -22.98 -22.94
N ALA A 85 3.14 -21.80 -23.36
CA ALA A 85 2.59 -20.80 -22.46
C ALA A 85 1.26 -21.27 -21.87
N LEU A 86 1.34 -21.78 -20.63
CA LEU A 86 0.16 -22.04 -19.80
C LEU A 86 -0.61 -20.75 -19.53
N LEU A 87 -1.75 -20.62 -20.20
CA LEU A 87 -2.73 -19.56 -19.99
C LEU A 87 -3.84 -20.05 -19.03
N PHE A 88 -4.08 -19.28 -17.98
CA PHE A 88 -5.12 -19.54 -16.98
C PHE A 88 -6.27 -18.57 -17.18
N PRO A 89 -7.52 -19.04 -17.24
CA PRO A 89 -8.68 -18.17 -17.33
C PRO A 89 -8.83 -17.37 -16.04
N VAL A 90 -8.99 -16.04 -16.17
CA VAL A 90 -9.09 -15.10 -15.05
C VAL A 90 -10.52 -15.05 -14.47
N CYS A 91 -11.52 -15.48 -15.25
CA CYS A 91 -12.91 -15.57 -14.83
C CYS A 91 -13.63 -16.77 -15.45
N LEU A 92 -14.81 -17.10 -14.90
CA LEU A 92 -15.64 -18.20 -15.40
C LEU A 92 -16.24 -17.93 -16.79
N LYS A 93 -16.37 -16.67 -17.22
CA LYS A 93 -16.76 -16.34 -18.60
C LYS A 93 -15.63 -16.65 -19.60
N GLY A 94 -14.37 -16.46 -19.16
CA GLY A 94 -13.17 -16.92 -19.85
C GLY A 94 -12.72 -16.05 -21.03
N ASP A 95 -13.08 -14.77 -21.01
CA ASP A 95 -12.68 -13.79 -22.04
C ASP A 95 -11.29 -13.19 -21.76
N SER A 96 -10.71 -13.47 -20.58
CA SER A 96 -9.38 -13.00 -20.19
C SER A 96 -8.55 -14.13 -19.62
N HIS A 97 -7.28 -14.20 -20.02
CA HIS A 97 -6.34 -15.22 -19.60
C HIS A 97 -5.01 -14.61 -19.16
N PHE A 98 -4.38 -15.17 -18.14
CA PHE A 98 -3.02 -14.79 -17.76
C PHE A 98 -2.05 -15.94 -17.97
N CYS A 99 -0.86 -15.63 -18.49
CA CYS A 99 0.23 -16.60 -18.49
C CYS A 99 0.71 -16.87 -17.06
N HIS A 100 1.29 -18.05 -16.84
CA HIS A 100 1.83 -18.42 -15.54
C HIS A 100 2.81 -17.38 -15.01
N SER A 101 3.65 -16.77 -15.86
CA SER A 101 4.64 -15.78 -15.42
C SER A 101 3.97 -14.50 -14.92
N CYS A 102 2.92 -14.02 -15.59
CA CYS A 102 2.14 -12.87 -15.11
C CYS A 102 1.37 -13.19 -13.83
N LEU A 103 0.89 -14.42 -13.65
CA LEU A 103 0.25 -14.85 -12.41
C LEU A 103 1.25 -14.97 -11.25
N ALA A 104 2.39 -15.58 -11.50
CA ALA A 104 3.46 -15.77 -10.54
C ALA A 104 4.03 -14.41 -10.08
N ARG A 105 4.27 -13.51 -11.05
CA ARG A 105 4.63 -12.12 -10.79
C ARG A 105 3.57 -11.40 -9.98
N ARG A 106 2.27 -11.55 -10.30
CA ARG A 106 1.18 -11.01 -9.47
C ARG A 106 1.16 -11.61 -8.07
N ILE A 107 1.56 -12.86 -7.88
CA ILE A 107 1.65 -13.47 -6.54
C ILE A 107 2.82 -12.87 -5.75
N ARG A 108 3.96 -12.58 -6.39
CA ARG A 108 5.14 -11.94 -5.77
C ARG A 108 4.98 -10.43 -5.54
N GLU A 109 4.69 -9.68 -6.60
CA GLU A 109 4.62 -8.21 -6.64
C GLU A 109 3.33 -7.66 -6.01
N GLN A 110 2.23 -8.42 -6.06
CA GLN A 110 0.91 -7.88 -5.74
C GLN A 110 0.04 -8.83 -4.91
N PRO A 111 0.19 -8.81 -3.58
CA PRO A 111 -0.91 -9.22 -2.73
C PRO A 111 -2.17 -8.40 -3.07
N TYR A 112 -2.08 -7.07 -3.24
CA TYR A 112 -3.23 -6.17 -3.52
C TYR A 112 -2.89 -4.96 -4.43
N GLY A 113 -2.65 -5.19 -5.71
CA GLY A 113 -3.05 -4.19 -6.71
C GLY A 113 -4.58 -4.17 -6.80
N ARG A 114 -5.17 -3.04 -7.25
CA ARG A 114 -6.62 -2.89 -7.55
C ARG A 114 -7.23 -4.22 -7.94
N ARG A 115 -8.27 -4.68 -7.22
CA ARG A 115 -9.03 -5.89 -7.57
C ARG A 115 -9.23 -5.90 -9.08
N VAL A 116 -8.53 -6.80 -9.77
CA VAL A 116 -8.69 -6.91 -11.21
C VAL A 116 -9.97 -7.69 -11.40
N PHE A 117 -11.04 -6.92 -11.48
CA PHE A 117 -12.30 -7.44 -11.93
C PHE A 117 -12.13 -7.74 -13.41
N CYS A 118 -12.57 -8.91 -13.83
CA CYS A 118 -12.85 -9.10 -15.25
C CYS A 118 -13.84 -8.00 -15.66
N SER A 119 -13.45 -7.15 -16.61
CA SER A 119 -14.26 -6.03 -17.11
C SER A 119 -15.65 -6.46 -17.55
N GLU A 120 -15.78 -7.69 -18.05
CA GLU A 120 -17.02 -8.27 -18.59
C GLU A 120 -17.95 -8.92 -17.56
N CYS A 121 -17.45 -9.31 -16.39
CA CYS A 121 -18.30 -10.02 -15.41
C CYS A 121 -18.19 -9.56 -13.97
N GLY A 122 -17.32 -8.59 -13.67
CA GLY A 122 -17.09 -8.14 -12.31
C GLY A 122 -16.56 -9.25 -11.40
N TRP A 123 -16.15 -10.39 -11.96
CA TRP A 123 -15.64 -11.52 -11.20
C TRP A 123 -14.21 -11.23 -10.79
N GLU A 124 -13.94 -11.46 -9.51
CA GLU A 124 -12.65 -11.17 -8.92
C GLU A 124 -11.62 -12.20 -9.40
N ALA A 125 -10.58 -11.73 -10.10
CA ALA A 125 -9.45 -12.55 -10.55
C ALA A 125 -8.75 -13.33 -9.41
N ASN A 126 -9.05 -13.01 -8.16
CA ASN A 126 -8.45 -13.58 -6.96
C ASN A 126 -8.67 -15.09 -6.82
N LYS A 127 -9.76 -15.66 -7.35
CA LYS A 127 -9.97 -17.12 -7.30
C LYS A 127 -8.98 -17.89 -8.17
N THR A 128 -8.67 -17.41 -9.37
CA THR A 128 -7.65 -18.06 -10.23
C THR A 128 -6.27 -17.96 -9.61
N LYS A 129 -5.93 -16.80 -9.01
CA LYS A 129 -4.72 -16.61 -8.21
C LYS A 129 -4.66 -17.64 -7.06
N ASP A 130 -5.74 -17.80 -6.29
CA ASP A 130 -5.78 -18.76 -5.19
C ASP A 130 -5.58 -20.21 -5.64
N TYR A 131 -6.22 -20.61 -6.76
CA TYR A 131 -6.02 -21.94 -7.33
C TYR A 131 -4.57 -22.16 -7.79
N TYR A 132 -3.99 -21.16 -8.46
CA TYR A 132 -2.60 -21.20 -8.88
C TYR A 132 -1.66 -21.31 -7.67
N SER A 133 -1.79 -20.41 -6.68
CA SER A 133 -0.99 -20.43 -5.46
C SER A 133 -1.12 -21.76 -4.72
N ALA A 134 -2.34 -22.31 -4.59
CA ALA A 134 -2.56 -23.59 -3.92
C ALA A 134 -1.92 -24.77 -4.66
N ALA A 135 -1.91 -24.76 -6.00
CA ALA A 135 -1.27 -25.80 -6.80
C ALA A 135 0.26 -25.77 -6.63
N VAL A 136 0.85 -24.58 -6.72
CA VAL A 136 2.29 -24.37 -6.48
C VAL A 136 2.68 -24.78 -5.05
N GLU A 137 1.93 -24.30 -4.06
CA GLU A 137 2.17 -24.57 -2.65
C GLU A 137 2.04 -26.07 -2.30
N LYS A 138 1.11 -26.78 -2.93
CA LYS A 138 0.96 -28.24 -2.76
C LYS A 138 2.24 -28.99 -3.16
N THR A 139 2.85 -28.60 -4.28
CA THR A 139 4.10 -29.21 -4.75
C THR A 139 5.25 -28.93 -3.79
N PHE A 140 5.41 -27.66 -3.38
CA PHE A 140 6.48 -27.30 -2.46
C PHE A 140 6.32 -27.94 -1.09
N ARG A 141 5.10 -28.02 -0.53
CA ARG A 141 4.85 -28.72 0.74
C ARG A 141 5.20 -30.20 0.70
N LYS A 142 4.91 -30.87 -0.41
CA LYS A 142 5.32 -32.27 -0.61
C LYS A 142 6.84 -32.39 -0.58
N TYR A 143 7.53 -31.47 -1.26
CA TYR A 143 8.99 -31.43 -1.28
C TYR A 143 9.59 -31.13 0.10
N THR A 144 9.14 -30.08 0.79
CA THR A 144 9.64 -29.69 2.13
C THR A 144 9.40 -30.78 3.17
N LYS A 145 8.24 -31.43 3.13
CA LYS A 145 7.92 -32.57 4.01
C LYS A 145 8.88 -33.74 3.80
N ASN A 146 9.09 -34.15 2.54
CA ASN A 146 10.01 -35.24 2.21
C ASN A 146 11.44 -34.93 2.69
N LYS A 147 11.88 -33.67 2.57
CA LYS A 147 13.21 -33.24 3.01
C LYS A 147 13.36 -33.28 4.52
N LYS A 148 12.38 -32.78 5.26
CA LYS A 148 12.34 -32.83 6.74
C LYS A 148 12.33 -34.28 7.24
N GLU A 149 11.56 -35.16 6.61
CA GLU A 149 11.51 -36.58 6.96
C GLU A 149 12.85 -37.31 6.73
N LYS A 150 13.58 -36.93 5.67
CA LYS A 150 14.90 -37.49 5.35
C LYS A 150 16.04 -36.97 6.23
N ARG A 151 15.78 -36.03 7.16
CA ARG A 151 16.81 -35.36 7.99
C ARG A 151 18.01 -34.85 7.18
N GLN A 152 17.78 -34.41 5.94
CA GLN A 152 18.84 -33.76 5.16
C GLN A 152 19.20 -32.44 5.85
N GLU A 153 20.50 -32.11 5.91
CA GLU A 153 21.06 -31.06 6.75
C GLU A 153 20.31 -29.73 6.57
N GLN A 154 19.63 -29.30 7.63
CA GLN A 154 19.20 -27.92 7.75
C GLN A 154 20.46 -27.08 7.92
N MET A 155 20.60 -26.06 7.08
CA MET A 155 21.74 -25.15 7.18
C MET A 155 21.51 -24.21 8.37
N PRO A 156 22.31 -24.28 9.44
CA PRO A 156 22.07 -23.47 10.63
C PRO A 156 22.39 -22.00 10.38
N VAL A 157 23.35 -21.72 9.50
CA VAL A 157 23.80 -20.38 9.13
C VAL A 157 23.94 -20.29 7.61
N PHE A 158 23.29 -19.30 7.02
CA PHE A 158 23.33 -18.98 5.60
C PHE A 158 23.97 -17.62 5.40
N SER A 159 24.93 -17.54 4.48
CA SER A 159 25.46 -16.28 3.95
C SER A 159 25.46 -16.34 2.41
N PRO A 160 25.07 -15.25 1.72
CA PRO A 160 25.15 -15.20 0.26
C PRO A 160 26.56 -15.44 -0.31
N GLU A 161 27.62 -15.10 0.43
CA GLU A 161 29.02 -15.25 0.00
C GLU A 161 29.49 -16.70 -0.01
N THR A 162 28.94 -17.55 0.85
CA THR A 162 29.41 -18.93 1.05
C THR A 162 28.74 -19.93 0.11
N LEU A 163 28.07 -19.45 -0.95
CA LEU A 163 27.17 -20.27 -1.75
C LEU A 163 27.85 -20.93 -2.95
N ASP A 164 28.55 -22.04 -2.70
CA ASP A 164 29.00 -22.99 -3.74
C ASP A 164 28.03 -24.17 -3.89
N ALA A 165 26.72 -23.86 -3.92
CA ALA A 165 25.69 -24.87 -3.81
C ALA A 165 25.46 -25.61 -5.15
N GLU A 166 25.87 -26.89 -5.23
CA GLU A 166 25.22 -27.88 -6.09
C GLU A 166 23.98 -28.51 -5.40
N GLU A 167 23.88 -28.36 -4.08
CA GLU A 167 22.82 -28.92 -3.25
C GLU A 167 21.66 -27.95 -3.02
N VAL A 168 20.47 -28.52 -2.82
CA VAL A 168 19.27 -27.77 -2.45
C VAL A 168 19.25 -27.56 -0.94
N PHE A 169 18.81 -26.39 -0.46
CA PHE A 169 18.64 -26.09 0.98
C PHE A 169 17.22 -25.62 1.30
N LEU A 170 16.81 -25.78 2.56
CA LEU A 170 15.60 -25.16 3.10
C LEU A 170 16.04 -24.20 4.21
N LEU A 171 15.81 -22.90 4.01
CA LEU A 171 15.96 -21.88 5.04
C LEU A 171 14.62 -21.71 5.74
N ASP A 172 14.59 -21.89 7.05
CA ASP A 172 13.40 -21.70 7.87
C ASP A 172 13.70 -20.76 9.04
N GLU A 173 12.77 -20.61 9.98
CA GLU A 173 12.93 -19.69 11.11
C GLU A 173 14.15 -20.01 12.01
N ASN A 174 14.66 -21.23 11.96
CA ASN A 174 15.84 -21.64 12.74
C ASN A 174 17.14 -21.38 11.97
N THR A 175 17.05 -21.03 10.69
CA THR A 175 18.19 -20.69 9.85
C THR A 175 18.58 -19.24 10.07
N LYS A 176 19.81 -19.02 10.52
CA LYS A 176 20.40 -17.68 10.66
C LYS A 176 20.90 -17.18 9.31
N VAL A 177 20.25 -16.17 8.74
CA VAL A 177 20.66 -15.50 7.50
C VAL A 177 21.52 -14.28 7.85
N VAL A 178 22.80 -14.34 7.51
CA VAL A 178 23.76 -13.24 7.76
C VAL A 178 23.91 -12.41 6.49
N LEU A 179 23.43 -11.17 6.54
CA LEU A 179 23.58 -10.16 5.49
C LEU A 179 24.72 -9.23 5.89
N LYS A 180 25.92 -9.54 5.38
CA LYS A 180 27.13 -8.78 5.69
C LYS A 180 27.55 -7.95 4.49
N ASP A 181 27.72 -6.63 4.69
CA ASP A 181 28.28 -5.71 3.70
C ASP A 181 27.72 -5.96 2.27
N ILE A 182 26.39 -5.90 2.12
CA ILE A 182 25.70 -6.38 0.93
C ILE A 182 24.52 -5.50 0.52
N SER A 183 24.26 -5.44 -0.77
CA SER A 183 23.00 -4.91 -1.31
C SER A 183 22.04 -6.06 -1.64
N VAL A 184 20.79 -5.99 -1.19
CA VAL A 184 19.77 -7.04 -1.41
C VAL A 184 18.55 -6.46 -2.10
N SER A 185 17.92 -7.22 -3.00
CA SER A 185 16.65 -6.79 -3.59
C SER A 185 15.61 -6.64 -2.47
N SER A 186 14.83 -5.55 -2.52
CA SER A 186 13.86 -5.23 -1.48
C SER A 186 12.86 -6.36 -1.25
N GLU A 187 12.42 -7.03 -2.31
CA GLU A 187 11.47 -8.12 -2.22
C GLU A 187 12.03 -9.34 -1.48
N LEU A 188 13.25 -9.77 -1.82
CA LEU A 188 13.89 -10.91 -1.18
C LEU A 188 14.24 -10.61 0.28
N PHE A 189 14.69 -9.39 0.58
CA PHE A 189 14.95 -8.96 1.96
C PHE A 189 13.70 -9.09 2.85
N LEU A 190 12.54 -8.64 2.36
CA LEU A 190 11.28 -8.76 3.09
C LEU A 190 10.85 -10.23 3.28
N VAL A 191 11.19 -11.11 2.33
CA VAL A 191 10.98 -12.55 2.48
C VAL A 191 11.90 -13.14 3.55
N PHE A 192 13.19 -12.75 3.60
CA PHE A 192 14.09 -13.17 4.67
C PHE A 192 13.59 -12.75 6.05
N LEU A 193 13.14 -11.50 6.20
CA LEU A 193 12.55 -11.02 7.45
C LEU A 193 11.34 -11.85 7.89
N ALA A 194 10.53 -12.33 6.95
CA ALA A 194 9.34 -13.11 7.24
C ALA A 194 9.58 -14.59 7.50
N LYS A 195 10.66 -15.17 6.96
CA LYS A 195 10.84 -16.63 6.87
C LYS A 195 12.07 -17.18 7.59
N THR A 196 13.03 -16.32 7.94
CA THR A 196 14.33 -16.73 8.48
C THR A 196 14.74 -15.87 9.67
N ASN A 197 15.78 -16.22 10.41
CA ASN A 197 16.35 -15.38 11.47
C ASN A 197 17.46 -14.50 10.87
N VAL A 198 17.18 -13.20 10.66
CA VAL A 198 18.09 -12.29 9.96
C VAL A 198 19.03 -11.60 10.92
N GLU A 199 20.33 -11.61 10.59
CA GLU A 199 21.37 -10.80 11.22
C GLU A 199 22.04 -9.92 10.16
N THR A 200 22.11 -8.62 10.43
CA THR A 200 22.77 -7.64 9.56
C THR A 200 24.12 -7.27 10.15
N VAL A 201 25.19 -7.32 9.34
CA VAL A 201 26.55 -6.99 9.78
C VAL A 201 27.14 -5.97 8.80
N GLY A 202 27.58 -4.82 9.30
CA GLY A 202 28.13 -3.77 8.43
C GLY A 202 27.07 -3.09 7.57
N SER A 203 27.40 -2.73 6.32
CA SER A 203 26.51 -1.96 5.46
C SER A 203 25.43 -2.83 4.79
N LEU A 204 24.16 -2.44 4.91
CA LEU A 204 23.06 -3.05 4.16
C LEU A 204 22.38 -1.99 3.30
N SER A 205 22.17 -2.28 2.02
CA SER A 205 21.36 -1.45 1.13
C SER A 205 20.29 -2.25 0.40
N LEU A 206 19.17 -1.58 0.09
CA LEU A 206 18.08 -2.16 -0.70
C LEU A 206 18.08 -1.58 -2.11
N PHE A 207 17.79 -2.43 -3.09
CA PHE A 207 17.58 -2.03 -4.47
C PHE A 207 16.31 -2.65 -5.05
N LYS A 208 15.84 -2.10 -6.17
CA LYS A 208 14.59 -2.54 -6.81
C LYS A 208 14.75 -3.96 -7.33
N HIS A 209 13.76 -4.81 -7.09
CA HIS A 209 13.77 -6.16 -7.64
C HIS A 209 13.58 -6.13 -9.17
N ASP A 210 14.42 -6.88 -9.89
CA ASP A 210 14.27 -7.22 -11.30
C ASP A 210 14.32 -8.74 -11.43
N ASP A 211 13.28 -9.33 -12.04
CA ASP A 211 13.14 -10.77 -12.26
C ASP A 211 14.32 -11.38 -13.04
N ASN A 212 15.05 -10.57 -13.81
CA ASN A 212 16.15 -11.01 -14.66
C ASN A 212 17.52 -10.86 -13.98
N GLU A 213 17.62 -10.06 -12.93
CA GLU A 213 18.88 -9.73 -12.27
C GLU A 213 19.11 -10.55 -10.99
N CYS A 214 20.35 -10.56 -10.52
CA CYS A 214 20.69 -11.12 -9.22
C CYS A 214 20.09 -10.24 -8.11
N CYS A 215 19.52 -10.87 -7.08
CA CYS A 215 18.97 -10.21 -5.88
C CYS A 215 20.05 -9.83 -4.87
N PHE A 216 21.32 -10.02 -5.20
CA PHE A 216 22.47 -9.61 -4.41
C PHE A 216 23.43 -8.82 -5.29
N LYS A 217 23.96 -7.72 -4.75
CA LYS A 217 24.97 -6.86 -5.37
C LYS A 217 26.00 -6.46 -4.31
N ASP A 218 27.13 -5.94 -4.77
CA ASP A 218 28.15 -5.37 -3.90
C ASP A 218 27.58 -4.23 -3.03
N PRO A 219 28.15 -4.02 -1.83
CA PRO A 219 27.71 -2.95 -0.93
C PRO A 219 27.82 -1.58 -1.61
N HIS A 220 26.94 -0.66 -1.21
CA HIS A 220 26.89 0.72 -1.74
C HIS A 220 26.52 0.87 -3.22
N THR A 221 26.09 -0.21 -3.88
CA THR A 221 25.46 -0.13 -5.20
C THR A 221 24.01 0.35 -5.04
N LEU A 222 23.83 1.61 -4.61
CA LEU A 222 22.55 2.28 -4.73
C LEU A 222 22.40 2.65 -6.20
N GLU A 223 21.66 1.82 -6.92
CA GLU A 223 21.28 2.18 -8.29
C GLU A 223 20.45 3.46 -8.26
N ASP A 224 20.57 4.28 -9.31
CA ASP A 224 19.68 5.44 -9.54
C ASP A 224 18.20 5.04 -9.71
N LYS A 225 17.88 3.75 -9.59
CA LYS A 225 16.52 3.21 -9.66
C LYS A 225 15.93 3.12 -8.26
N PRO A 226 14.91 3.94 -7.96
CA PRO A 226 14.31 3.92 -6.63
C PRO A 226 13.50 2.63 -6.41
N VAL A 227 13.41 2.23 -5.15
CA VAL A 227 12.82 1.01 -4.64
C VAL A 227 11.35 1.25 -4.28
N SER A 228 10.50 0.25 -4.52
CA SER A 228 9.15 0.21 -3.95
C SER A 228 9.12 -0.82 -2.80
N LEU A 229 8.92 -0.35 -1.58
CA LEU A 229 8.68 -1.17 -0.39
C LEU A 229 7.17 -1.34 -0.20
N VAL A 230 6.60 -2.26 -0.98
CA VAL A 230 5.16 -2.56 -0.95
C VAL A 230 4.94 -3.93 -0.32
N ARG A 231 4.27 -3.96 0.84
CA ARG A 231 3.82 -5.21 1.50
C ARG A 231 2.43 -5.06 2.08
N LEU A 232 1.50 -5.77 1.45
CA LEU A 232 0.08 -5.79 1.79
C LEU A 232 -0.26 -7.15 2.42
N LEU A 233 -0.96 -7.08 3.55
CA LEU A 233 -1.06 -8.19 4.49
C LEU A 233 -2.35 -8.96 4.29
N GLU A 234 -2.33 -9.91 3.36
CA GLU A 234 -3.22 -11.06 3.52
C GLU A 234 -2.37 -12.32 3.51
N ARG A 235 -2.36 -12.99 4.68
CA ARG A 235 -1.85 -14.34 4.95
C ARG A 235 -0.44 -14.49 5.55
N PHE A 236 0.00 -13.60 6.45
CA PHE A 236 1.02 -14.04 7.42
C PHE A 236 0.38 -14.90 8.50
N SER A 237 0.96 -16.08 8.72
CA SER A 237 0.80 -16.83 9.95
C SER A 237 1.23 -15.98 11.15
N LEU A 238 0.67 -16.25 12.33
CA LEU A 238 1.11 -15.59 13.57
C LEU A 238 2.63 -15.72 13.77
N LYS A 239 3.21 -16.83 13.31
CA LYS A 239 4.64 -17.13 13.37
C LYS A 239 5.47 -16.13 12.55
N GLU A 240 5.13 -15.90 11.30
CA GLU A 240 5.82 -14.92 10.44
C GLU A 240 5.74 -13.51 11.03
N LYS A 241 4.60 -13.15 11.63
CA LYS A 241 4.45 -11.85 12.30
C LYS A 241 5.45 -11.64 13.45
N HIS A 242 5.70 -12.68 14.25
CA HIS A 242 6.68 -12.61 15.35
C HIS A 242 8.10 -12.56 14.80
N LEU A 243 8.41 -13.37 13.79
CA LEU A 243 9.74 -13.41 13.18
C LEU A 243 10.14 -12.08 12.54
N VAL A 244 9.20 -11.43 11.83
CA VAL A 244 9.41 -10.07 11.27
C VAL A 244 9.76 -9.08 12.38
N LEU A 245 9.04 -9.11 13.50
CA LEU A 245 9.30 -8.21 14.63
C LEU A 245 10.69 -8.45 15.22
N GLU A 246 11.01 -9.69 15.56
CA GLU A 246 12.30 -10.06 16.15
C GLU A 246 13.46 -9.70 15.23
N ASN A 247 13.31 -9.89 13.92
CA ASN A 247 14.34 -9.53 12.96
C ASN A 247 14.52 -8.02 12.86
N ILE A 248 13.43 -7.25 12.71
CA ILE A 248 13.51 -5.79 12.59
C ILE A 248 14.06 -5.15 13.87
N GLU A 249 13.72 -5.67 15.05
CA GLU A 249 14.22 -5.16 16.33
C GLU A 249 15.74 -5.27 16.48
N LYS A 250 16.37 -6.28 15.85
CA LYS A 250 17.82 -6.47 15.84
C LYS A 250 18.55 -5.50 14.92
N ILE A 251 17.86 -4.92 13.94
CA ILE A 251 18.47 -4.01 12.96
C ILE A 251 18.65 -2.64 13.62
N PRO A 252 19.85 -2.00 13.53
CA PRO A 252 20.04 -0.64 14.02
C PRO A 252 19.16 0.39 13.29
N THR A 253 18.91 1.54 13.92
CA THR A 253 18.22 2.66 13.26
C THR A 253 19.10 3.25 12.17
N GLU A 254 18.48 3.73 11.08
CA GLU A 254 19.19 4.39 9.96
C GLU A 254 20.37 3.56 9.42
N SER A 255 20.24 2.23 9.37
CA SER A 255 21.32 1.32 8.96
C SER A 255 21.07 0.63 7.63
N ILE A 256 19.91 0.87 7.01
CA ILE A 256 19.54 0.30 5.71
C ILE A 256 19.50 1.42 4.68
N GLY A 257 20.53 1.53 3.85
CA GLY A 257 20.54 2.49 2.74
C GLY A 257 19.41 2.17 1.74
N CYS A 258 18.53 3.13 1.48
CA CYS A 258 17.40 2.92 0.58
C CYS A 258 17.03 4.21 -0.17
N LEU A 259 17.05 4.15 -1.51
CA LEU A 259 16.40 5.16 -2.35
C LEU A 259 14.97 4.66 -2.61
N CYS A 260 13.95 5.28 -2.03
CA CYS A 260 12.59 4.74 -1.98
C CYS A 260 11.60 5.62 -2.75
N GLU A 261 11.01 5.07 -3.82
CA GLU A 261 9.95 5.70 -4.62
C GLU A 261 8.58 5.55 -3.95
N GLU A 262 8.32 4.37 -3.41
CA GLU A 262 7.03 4.00 -2.86
C GLU A 262 7.20 3.21 -1.57
N PHE A 263 6.55 3.64 -0.50
CA PHE A 263 6.41 2.87 0.72
C PHE A 263 4.92 2.62 0.93
N SER A 264 4.48 1.36 0.86
CA SER A 264 3.08 1.01 1.10
C SER A 264 3.02 -0.23 1.99
N VAL A 265 2.64 -0.01 3.25
CA VAL A 265 2.52 -1.07 4.25
C VAL A 265 1.14 -1.00 4.89
N GLU A 266 0.35 -2.05 4.69
CA GLU A 266 -0.97 -2.17 5.31
C GLU A 266 -0.97 -3.25 6.40
N TYR A 267 -1.52 -2.92 7.57
CA TYR A 267 -1.83 -3.80 8.69
C TYR A 267 -0.62 -4.57 9.26
N SER A 268 0.61 -4.10 9.05
CA SER A 268 1.81 -4.93 9.18
C SER A 268 2.87 -4.42 10.15
N ASN A 269 3.50 -5.39 10.83
CA ASN A 269 4.74 -5.23 11.59
C ASN A 269 5.91 -4.73 10.72
N PHE A 270 5.81 -4.85 9.39
CA PHE A 270 6.80 -4.28 8.47
C PHE A 270 6.91 -2.76 8.58
N ALA A 271 5.90 -2.05 9.11
CA ALA A 271 6.00 -0.62 9.36
C ALA A 271 7.20 -0.27 10.27
N ARG A 272 7.61 -1.20 11.14
CA ARG A 272 8.78 -1.07 12.01
C ARG A 272 10.11 -1.01 11.27
N ILE A 273 10.15 -1.33 9.97
CA ILE A 273 11.35 -1.15 9.16
C ILE A 273 11.64 0.32 8.92
N LEU A 274 10.63 1.20 9.02
CA LEU A 274 10.74 2.59 8.62
C LEU A 274 11.85 3.36 9.38
N PRO A 275 11.98 3.27 10.73
CA PRO A 275 13.10 3.88 11.46
C PRO A 275 14.48 3.22 11.17
N LYS A 276 14.50 2.10 10.45
CA LYS A 276 15.73 1.37 10.08
C LYS A 276 16.28 1.83 8.73
N LEU A 277 15.45 2.48 7.93
CA LEU A 277 15.84 3.01 6.62
C LEU A 277 16.66 4.29 6.81
N ASP A 278 17.81 4.34 6.17
CA ASP A 278 18.58 5.56 5.93
C ASP A 278 18.04 6.20 4.64
N ILE A 279 17.05 7.06 4.81
CA ILE A 279 16.40 7.82 3.73
C ILE A 279 17.14 9.14 3.58
N ARG A 280 17.75 9.33 2.41
CA ARG A 280 18.52 10.55 2.12
C ARG A 280 17.61 11.77 1.90
N GLU A 281 18.19 12.96 2.09
CA GLU A 281 17.51 14.25 1.91
C GLU A 281 16.95 14.48 0.52
N GLU A 282 17.66 14.00 -0.50
CA GLU A 282 17.25 14.06 -1.89
C GLU A 282 16.15 13.06 -2.27
N ASN A 283 15.76 12.15 -1.36
CA ASN A 283 14.75 11.14 -1.66
C ASN A 283 13.38 11.78 -1.93
N VAL A 284 12.73 11.32 -2.99
CA VAL A 284 11.37 11.74 -3.37
C VAL A 284 10.46 10.51 -3.42
N PHE A 285 9.56 10.41 -2.46
CA PHE A 285 8.47 9.45 -2.51
C PHE A 285 7.39 9.91 -3.48
N GLU A 286 7.09 9.09 -4.48
CA GLU A 286 5.86 9.22 -5.27
C GLU A 286 4.63 8.89 -4.42
N LYS A 287 4.74 7.90 -3.52
CA LYS A 287 3.68 7.51 -2.60
C LYS A 287 4.24 7.00 -1.26
N PHE A 288 3.73 7.54 -0.16
CA PHE A 288 3.88 6.98 1.18
C PHE A 288 2.50 6.61 1.73
N GLU A 289 2.30 5.33 2.01
CA GLU A 289 1.06 4.75 2.49
C GLU A 289 1.30 3.86 3.70
N LEU A 290 0.54 4.11 4.76
CA LEU A 290 0.57 3.32 5.97
C LEU A 290 -0.84 3.16 6.51
N CYS A 291 -1.28 1.92 6.72
CA CYS A 291 -2.58 1.63 7.33
C CYS A 291 -2.42 0.67 8.51
N SER A 292 -3.08 0.93 9.65
CA SER A 292 -3.08 -0.03 10.76
C SER A 292 -4.34 0.03 11.61
N LEU A 293 -4.94 -1.13 11.89
CA LEU A 293 -6.14 -1.24 12.72
C LEU A 293 -5.86 -1.16 14.23
N ARG A 294 -4.62 -1.40 14.67
CA ARG A 294 -4.27 -1.49 16.07
C ARG A 294 -3.20 -0.47 16.42
N GLU A 295 -3.42 0.20 17.53
CA GLU A 295 -2.51 1.19 18.06
C GLU A 295 -1.17 0.56 18.50
N THR A 296 -1.23 -0.62 19.12
CA THR A 296 -0.05 -1.42 19.53
C THR A 296 0.90 -1.74 18.39
N ASP A 297 0.38 -1.79 17.16
CA ASP A 297 1.14 -2.19 15.99
C ASP A 297 1.97 -1.03 15.43
N ILE A 298 1.71 0.21 15.84
CA ILE A 298 2.32 1.40 15.24
C ILE A 298 2.71 2.47 16.28
N VAL A 299 1.79 2.95 17.12
CA VAL A 299 2.05 4.15 17.97
C VAL A 299 3.19 3.93 18.95
N GLY A 300 3.25 2.76 19.59
CA GLY A 300 4.33 2.42 20.52
C GLY A 300 5.71 2.39 19.86
N ILE A 301 5.79 2.16 18.54
CA ILE A 301 7.06 2.09 17.80
C ILE A 301 7.57 3.48 17.46
N PHE A 302 6.66 4.37 17.07
CA PHE A 302 7.02 5.70 16.61
C PHE A 302 7.06 6.72 17.76
N LYS A 303 6.66 6.33 18.98
CA LYS A 303 6.69 7.20 20.15
C LYS A 303 8.12 7.61 20.50
N GLY A 304 8.37 8.92 20.42
CA GLY A 304 9.68 9.51 20.72
C GLY A 304 10.70 9.39 19.59
N THR A 305 10.30 8.84 18.44
CA THR A 305 11.14 8.73 17.24
C THR A 305 10.65 9.73 16.20
N GLN A 306 11.56 10.52 15.64
CA GLN A 306 11.31 11.34 14.47
C GLN A 306 11.91 10.63 13.26
N ILE A 307 11.14 10.56 12.17
CA ILE A 307 11.53 9.86 10.95
C ILE A 307 11.43 10.82 9.79
N PHE A 308 12.58 11.07 9.20
CA PHE A 308 12.67 11.92 8.04
C PHE A 308 12.38 11.13 6.77
N LEU A 309 11.40 11.62 6.00
CA LEU A 309 10.95 11.01 4.74
C LEU A 309 11.44 11.77 3.50
N GLY A 310 12.24 12.84 3.65
CA GLY A 310 12.59 13.70 2.52
C GLY A 310 11.35 14.36 1.91
N ARG A 311 11.21 14.30 0.58
CA ARG A 311 10.06 14.84 -0.15
C ARG A 311 9.03 13.73 -0.39
N VAL A 312 7.75 14.06 -0.25
CA VAL A 312 6.63 13.12 -0.43
C VAL A 312 5.55 13.80 -1.26
N LYS A 313 5.25 13.23 -2.43
CA LYS A 313 4.16 13.72 -3.30
C LYS A 313 2.80 13.31 -2.78
N LYS A 314 2.60 12.04 -2.42
CA LYS A 314 1.31 11.50 -1.96
C LYS A 314 1.46 10.83 -0.61
N LEU A 315 0.69 11.29 0.37
CA LEU A 315 0.64 10.73 1.72
C LEU A 315 -0.73 10.14 1.99
N GLU A 316 -0.80 8.86 2.30
CA GLU A 316 -2.03 8.14 2.62
C GLU A 316 -1.89 7.43 3.97
N LEU A 317 -2.64 7.87 4.98
CA LEU A 317 -2.62 7.24 6.30
C LEU A 317 -4.01 6.74 6.70
N GLY A 318 -4.08 5.43 6.92
CA GLY A 318 -5.29 4.72 7.28
C GLY A 318 -5.33 4.32 8.75
N GLU A 319 -6.49 4.50 9.36
CA GLU A 319 -6.84 4.02 10.69
C GLU A 319 -5.90 4.59 11.77
N ARG A 320 -5.31 3.75 12.62
CA ARG A 320 -4.40 4.16 13.69
C ARG A 320 -3.04 4.64 13.16
N ALA A 321 -2.74 4.48 11.87
CA ALA A 321 -1.54 5.04 11.27
C ALA A 321 -1.56 6.58 11.22
N ILE A 322 -2.73 7.22 11.27
CA ILE A 322 -2.81 8.70 11.31
C ILE A 322 -1.99 9.26 12.49
N LEU A 323 -1.91 8.52 13.60
CA LEU A 323 -1.18 8.90 14.80
C LEU A 323 0.34 8.97 14.63
N VAL A 324 0.88 8.41 13.54
CA VAL A 324 2.32 8.54 13.24
C VAL A 324 2.69 9.90 12.68
N LEU A 325 1.72 10.72 12.27
CA LEU A 325 1.99 12.02 11.65
C LEU A 325 2.93 12.90 12.51
N GLN A 326 2.83 12.81 13.84
CA GLN A 326 3.70 13.55 14.77
C GLN A 326 5.18 13.09 14.76
N SER A 327 5.42 11.91 14.21
CA SER A 327 6.74 11.27 14.12
C SER A 327 7.32 11.39 12.72
N LEU A 328 6.59 11.92 11.74
CA LEU A 328 7.07 12.09 10.37
C LEU A 328 7.59 13.50 10.17
N LEU A 329 8.83 13.59 9.68
CA LEU A 329 9.47 14.81 9.23
C LEU A 329 9.55 14.80 7.70
N PHE A 330 9.28 15.96 7.11
CA PHE A 330 9.38 16.18 5.68
C PHE A 330 10.41 17.26 5.41
N HIS A 331 10.97 17.24 4.21
CA HIS A 331 11.82 18.32 3.71
C HIS A 331 11.05 19.66 3.76
N GLU A 332 11.72 20.76 4.10
CA GLU A 332 11.07 22.08 4.29
C GLU A 332 10.35 22.59 3.03
N GLU A 333 10.92 22.33 1.86
CA GLU A 333 10.33 22.65 0.55
C GLU A 333 9.30 21.62 0.06
N ASN A 334 8.86 20.67 0.89
CA ASN A 334 7.93 19.65 0.43
C ASN A 334 6.58 20.26 0.01
N VAL A 335 6.08 19.82 -1.14
CA VAL A 335 4.75 20.18 -1.66
C VAL A 335 3.99 18.89 -1.95
N PHE A 336 3.03 18.58 -1.09
CA PHE A 336 2.17 17.42 -1.31
C PHE A 336 1.23 17.67 -2.49
N GLU A 337 1.20 16.73 -3.42
CA GLU A 337 0.14 16.62 -4.43
C GLU A 337 -1.17 16.19 -3.78
N SER A 338 -1.11 15.22 -2.85
CA SER A 338 -2.29 14.71 -2.15
C SER A 338 -1.96 14.21 -0.74
N VAL A 339 -2.82 14.55 0.22
CA VAL A 339 -2.83 13.98 1.57
C VAL A 339 -4.20 13.36 1.82
N VAL A 340 -4.25 12.06 2.08
CA VAL A 340 -5.49 11.33 2.37
C VAL A 340 -5.37 10.70 3.75
N LEU A 341 -6.29 11.05 4.63
CA LEU A 341 -6.42 10.45 5.95
C LEU A 341 -7.79 9.79 6.04
N PHE A 342 -7.86 8.53 6.48
CA PHE A 342 -9.14 7.84 6.68
C PHE A 342 -9.13 7.00 7.93
N SER A 343 -10.23 6.95 8.67
CA SER A 343 -10.39 5.96 9.75
C SER A 343 -11.84 5.63 9.98
N PHE A 344 -12.14 4.33 10.03
CA PHE A 344 -13.49 3.83 10.27
C PHE A 344 -13.77 3.62 11.77
N ARG A 345 -12.84 4.04 12.64
CA ARG A 345 -12.93 3.89 14.10
C ARG A 345 -12.63 5.20 14.79
N GLU A 346 -13.31 5.44 15.90
CA GLU A 346 -12.98 6.57 16.77
C GLU A 346 -11.51 6.50 17.21
N MET A 347 -10.91 7.68 17.26
CA MET A 347 -9.51 7.91 17.62
C MET A 347 -9.47 9.09 18.58
N ASP A 348 -8.76 8.93 19.71
CA ASP A 348 -8.53 10.04 20.64
C ASP A 348 -7.37 10.92 20.13
N ALA A 349 -7.63 11.62 19.03
CA ALA A 349 -6.64 12.51 18.42
C ALA A 349 -6.15 13.57 19.42
N ALA A 350 -7.01 14.04 20.33
CA ALA A 350 -6.65 15.04 21.32
C ALA A 350 -5.63 14.51 22.34
N GLU A 351 -5.75 13.25 22.77
CA GLU A 351 -4.74 12.61 23.60
C GLU A 351 -3.41 12.45 22.86
N HIS A 352 -3.45 12.00 21.61
CA HIS A 352 -2.23 11.68 20.85
C HIS A 352 -1.48 12.89 20.30
N PHE A 353 -2.17 14.00 20.00
CA PHE A 353 -1.58 15.23 19.47
C PHE A 353 -1.51 16.35 20.51
N LYS A 354 -1.74 16.05 21.80
CA LYS A 354 -1.88 17.04 22.88
C LYS A 354 -0.76 18.08 22.92
N ASP A 355 0.48 17.64 22.66
CA ASP A 355 1.69 18.46 22.81
C ASP A 355 2.37 18.77 21.47
N SER A 356 1.75 18.42 20.34
CA SER A 356 2.36 18.53 19.02
C SER A 356 1.37 18.99 17.97
N ARG A 357 1.78 19.98 17.18
CA ARG A 357 1.13 20.28 15.91
C ARG A 357 1.99 19.74 14.78
N VAL A 358 1.36 19.12 13.80
CA VAL A 358 2.07 18.55 12.64
C VAL A 358 2.05 19.57 11.51
N CYS A 359 3.23 20.02 11.08
CA CYS A 359 3.36 20.90 9.93
C CYS A 359 3.40 20.05 8.65
N LEU A 360 2.39 20.19 7.79
CA LEU A 360 2.36 19.54 6.47
C LEU A 360 2.92 20.44 5.37
N GLY A 361 3.34 21.67 5.68
CA GLY A 361 3.84 22.61 4.67
C GLY A 361 2.78 22.97 3.63
N LYS A 362 3.12 22.83 2.34
CA LYS A 362 2.22 23.12 1.21
C LYS A 362 1.52 21.84 0.73
N VAL A 363 0.22 21.92 0.50
CA VAL A 363 -0.64 20.80 0.12
C VAL A 363 -1.61 21.25 -0.97
N LYS A 364 -1.58 20.59 -2.12
CA LYS A 364 -2.52 20.85 -3.23
C LYS A 364 -3.91 20.29 -2.93
N THR A 365 -4.00 19.02 -2.54
CA THR A 365 -5.26 18.36 -2.24
C THR A 365 -5.20 17.65 -0.88
N ILE A 366 -6.25 17.78 -0.07
CA ILE A 366 -6.36 17.06 1.20
C ILE A 366 -7.76 16.51 1.40
N SER A 367 -7.85 15.27 1.87
CA SER A 367 -9.10 14.57 2.13
C SER A 367 -9.07 13.88 3.49
N PHE A 368 -10.12 14.09 4.29
CA PHE A 368 -10.36 13.40 5.55
C PHE A 368 -11.65 12.59 5.43
N ILE A 369 -11.52 11.29 5.63
CA ILE A 369 -12.64 10.35 5.56
C ILE A 369 -12.94 9.79 6.96
N ASP A 370 -14.21 9.85 7.35
CA ASP A 370 -14.79 9.37 8.59
C ASP A 370 -14.11 9.96 9.84
N TYR A 371 -13.63 9.12 10.76
CA TYR A 371 -13.09 9.56 12.06
C TYR A 371 -11.73 10.26 11.96
N SER A 372 -11.08 10.23 10.80
CA SER A 372 -9.84 10.97 10.55
C SER A 372 -10.00 12.49 10.67
N ILE A 373 -11.22 13.02 10.52
CA ILE A 373 -11.53 14.46 10.71
C ILE A 373 -11.08 14.93 12.10
N SER A 374 -11.04 14.05 13.09
CA SER A 374 -10.52 14.35 14.44
C SER A 374 -9.07 14.80 14.47
N ALA A 375 -8.26 14.47 13.46
CA ALA A 375 -6.87 14.90 13.35
C ALA A 375 -6.72 16.34 12.82
N LEU A 376 -7.71 16.86 12.07
CA LEU A 376 -7.63 18.16 11.41
C LEU A 376 -7.23 19.34 12.33
N PRO A 377 -7.74 19.45 13.57
CA PRO A 377 -7.34 20.53 14.50
C PRO A 377 -5.84 20.61 14.83
N PHE A 378 -5.10 19.50 14.62
CA PHE A 378 -3.70 19.36 14.99
C PHE A 378 -2.74 19.57 13.82
N LEU A 379 -3.28 19.80 12.62
CA LEU A 379 -2.50 20.01 11.41
C LEU A 379 -2.29 21.51 11.16
N LEU A 380 -1.07 21.85 10.77
CA LEU A 380 -0.67 23.17 10.33
C LEU A 380 -0.34 23.15 8.86
N PHE A 381 -0.85 24.15 8.15
CA PHE A 381 -0.57 24.40 6.75
C PHE A 381 0.21 25.71 6.63
N HIS A 382 1.05 25.80 5.60
CA HIS A 382 1.76 27.02 5.29
C HIS A 382 0.77 28.18 5.03
N GLU A 383 1.08 29.41 5.49
CA GLU A 383 0.15 30.55 5.38
C GLU A 383 -0.21 30.88 3.92
N GLU A 384 0.77 30.71 3.03
CA GLU A 384 0.61 30.87 1.58
C GLU A 384 0.01 29.64 0.87
N ASN A 385 -0.49 28.64 1.61
CA ASN A 385 -1.04 27.45 0.96
C ASN A 385 -2.29 27.80 0.14
N VAL A 386 -2.34 27.25 -1.08
CA VAL A 386 -3.49 27.36 -1.97
C VAL A 386 -3.94 25.95 -2.32
N PHE A 387 -4.98 25.47 -1.63
CA PHE A 387 -5.60 24.20 -1.92
C PHE A 387 -6.33 24.24 -3.26
N GLU A 388 -6.05 23.28 -4.12
CA GLU A 388 -6.89 22.93 -5.26
C GLU A 388 -8.19 22.27 -4.78
N ALA A 389 -8.09 21.36 -3.81
CA ALA A 389 -9.24 20.70 -3.19
C ALA A 389 -9.06 20.46 -1.67
N PHE A 390 -10.12 20.71 -0.91
CA PHE A 390 -10.23 20.37 0.52
C PHE A 390 -11.51 19.58 0.75
N GLU A 391 -11.38 18.35 1.23
CA GLU A 391 -12.50 17.40 1.35
C GLU A 391 -12.63 16.87 2.78
N LEU A 392 -13.86 16.93 3.32
CA LEU A 392 -14.24 16.27 4.56
C LEU A 392 -15.47 15.41 4.29
N GLU A 393 -15.35 14.10 4.50
CA GLU A 393 -16.43 13.15 4.32
C GLU A 393 -16.57 12.32 5.58
N SER A 394 -17.78 12.15 6.10
CA SER A 394 -17.99 11.24 7.22
C SER A 394 -19.37 10.61 7.19
N TYR A 395 -19.39 9.29 7.08
CA TYR A 395 -20.60 8.46 7.13
C TYR A 395 -21.04 8.16 8.56
N TRP A 396 -20.19 8.46 9.56
CA TRP A 396 -20.42 8.18 10.97
C TRP A 396 -20.65 9.43 11.79
N ARG A 397 -21.53 9.33 12.79
CA ARG A 397 -21.81 10.46 13.68
C ARG A 397 -20.59 10.75 14.55
N MET A 398 -20.24 12.03 14.65
CA MET A 398 -19.10 12.50 15.44
C MET A 398 -19.49 13.74 16.27
N ASP A 399 -18.91 13.91 17.45
CA ASP A 399 -19.04 15.14 18.21
C ASP A 399 -18.02 16.19 17.75
N VAL A 400 -18.26 16.72 16.55
CA VAL A 400 -17.38 17.71 15.92
C VAL A 400 -17.24 18.98 16.78
N ALA A 401 -18.29 19.38 17.51
CA ALA A 401 -18.20 20.54 18.39
C ALA A 401 -17.17 20.33 19.51
N ASN A 402 -17.09 19.10 20.05
CA ASN A 402 -16.07 18.75 21.03
C ASN A 402 -14.68 18.61 20.39
N ILE A 403 -14.56 17.98 19.21
CA ILE A 403 -13.29 17.83 18.47
C ILE A 403 -12.62 19.20 18.21
N PHE A 404 -13.42 20.22 17.87
CA PHE A 404 -12.93 21.56 17.52
C PHE A 404 -13.14 22.61 18.62
N LYS A 405 -13.47 22.19 19.85
CA LYS A 405 -13.93 23.07 20.94
C LYS A 405 -13.05 24.31 21.16
N ASP A 406 -11.74 24.15 21.02
CA ASP A 406 -10.74 25.19 21.27
C ASP A 406 -9.87 25.49 20.04
N SER A 407 -10.30 25.04 18.85
CA SER A 407 -9.48 25.07 17.65
C SER A 407 -10.22 25.67 16.46
N LYS A 408 -9.59 26.66 15.82
CA LYS A 408 -9.93 27.10 14.47
C LYS A 408 -8.84 26.67 13.52
N VAL A 409 -9.24 26.07 12.40
CA VAL A 409 -8.30 25.52 11.42
C VAL A 409 -8.15 26.50 10.28
N ARG A 410 -6.95 27.09 10.16
CA ARG A 410 -6.63 28.03 9.09
C ARG A 410 -6.18 27.24 7.86
N LEU A 411 -6.96 27.33 6.78
CA LEU A 411 -6.70 26.61 5.53
C LEU A 411 -6.05 27.50 4.45
N GLY A 412 -5.92 28.81 4.67
CA GLY A 412 -5.43 29.72 3.63
C GLY A 412 -6.44 29.87 2.50
N LYS A 413 -6.00 29.72 1.24
CA LYS A 413 -6.87 29.80 0.07
C LYS A 413 -7.30 28.39 -0.36
N VAL A 414 -8.56 28.26 -0.79
CA VAL A 414 -9.17 26.99 -1.21
C VAL A 414 -10.02 27.24 -2.45
N LYS A 415 -9.66 26.60 -3.57
CA LYS A 415 -10.43 26.67 -4.82
C LYS A 415 -11.70 25.83 -4.74
N THR A 416 -11.56 24.55 -4.42
CA THR A 416 -12.68 23.60 -4.28
C THR A 416 -12.78 23.08 -2.86
N MET A 417 -13.98 23.14 -2.29
CA MET A 417 -14.28 22.56 -0.98
C MET A 417 -15.46 21.59 -1.09
N ALA A 418 -15.30 20.38 -0.55
CA ALA A 418 -16.38 19.42 -0.40
C ALA A 418 -16.52 19.01 1.07
N ILE A 419 -17.72 19.16 1.64
CA ILE A 419 -18.02 18.66 2.98
C ILE A 419 -19.32 17.87 2.93
N THR A 420 -19.25 16.57 3.24
CA THR A 420 -20.38 15.65 3.14
C THR A 420 -20.79 15.03 4.48
N ASP A 421 -22.09 14.76 4.59
CA ASP A 421 -22.72 13.99 5.67
C ASP A 421 -22.42 14.52 7.08
N TYR A 422 -21.84 13.70 7.95
CA TYR A 422 -21.58 14.04 9.35
C TYR A 422 -20.37 14.96 9.53
N ALA A 423 -19.67 15.33 8.44
CA ALA A 423 -18.60 16.29 8.46
C ALA A 423 -19.07 17.77 8.39
N ILE A 424 -20.32 18.02 7.94
CA ILE A 424 -20.88 19.38 7.83
C ILE A 424 -20.71 20.25 9.09
N PRO A 425 -20.88 19.71 10.32
CA PRO A 425 -20.62 20.45 11.56
C PRO A 425 -19.20 21.03 11.71
N ALA A 426 -18.22 20.60 10.91
CA ALA A 426 -16.85 21.12 10.97
C ALA A 426 -16.74 22.51 10.31
N LEU A 427 -17.65 22.84 9.39
CA LEU A 427 -17.60 24.07 8.59
C LEU A 427 -17.41 25.37 9.43
N PRO A 428 -18.10 25.59 10.57
CA PRO A 428 -17.90 26.80 11.38
C PRO A 428 -16.50 26.96 11.99
N PHE A 429 -15.70 25.89 12.03
CA PHE A 429 -14.35 25.88 12.60
C PHE A 429 -13.25 26.09 11.56
N LEU A 430 -13.62 26.10 10.27
CA LEU A 430 -12.70 26.35 9.17
C LEU A 430 -12.56 27.85 8.95
N VAL A 431 -11.32 28.32 8.85
CA VAL A 431 -10.97 29.72 8.60
C VAL A 431 -10.21 29.81 7.28
N PHE A 432 -10.74 30.61 6.38
CA PHE A 432 -10.16 30.88 5.07
C PHE A 432 -9.50 32.25 5.05
N HIS A 433 -8.57 32.44 4.13
CA HIS A 433 -7.99 33.75 3.84
C HIS A 433 -9.08 34.73 3.38
N GLU A 434 -8.97 36.01 3.73
CA GLU A 434 -9.97 37.04 3.41
C GLU A 434 -10.21 37.22 1.90
N ASP A 435 -9.13 37.08 1.12
CA ASP A 435 -9.17 37.09 -0.35
C ASP A 435 -9.58 35.75 -0.98
N ASN A 436 -10.02 34.77 -0.20
CA ASN A 436 -10.43 33.50 -0.77
C ASN A 436 -11.68 33.66 -1.65
N VAL A 437 -11.61 33.12 -2.86
CA VAL A 437 -12.75 33.02 -3.78
C VAL A 437 -12.88 31.56 -4.17
N PHE A 438 -13.93 30.91 -3.67
CA PHE A 438 -14.21 29.52 -4.03
C PHE A 438 -14.69 29.42 -5.47
N GLU A 439 -14.08 28.52 -6.23
CA GLU A 439 -14.60 28.07 -7.52
C GLU A 439 -15.80 27.14 -7.32
N LEU A 440 -15.70 26.23 -6.35
CA LEU A 440 -16.73 25.26 -6.02
C LEU A 440 -16.79 24.99 -4.51
N VAL A 441 -17.98 25.07 -3.94
CA VAL A 441 -18.34 24.66 -2.59
C VAL A 441 -19.47 23.64 -2.70
N LYS A 442 -19.15 22.37 -2.41
CA LYS A 442 -20.10 21.26 -2.39
C LYS A 442 -20.41 20.87 -0.96
N LEU A 443 -21.65 21.09 -0.52
CA LEU A 443 -22.15 20.66 0.78
C LEU A 443 -23.31 19.71 0.54
N GLY A 444 -23.26 18.50 1.08
CA GLY A 444 -24.32 17.53 0.86
C GLY A 444 -24.41 16.52 1.98
N SER A 445 -25.55 15.87 2.12
CA SER A 445 -25.60 14.59 2.82
C SER A 445 -26.30 13.59 1.93
N TYR A 446 -25.80 12.37 1.89
CA TYR A 446 -26.51 11.25 1.29
C TYR A 446 -27.76 10.91 2.11
N TRP A 447 -27.75 11.23 3.42
CA TRP A 447 -28.86 10.97 4.34
C TRP A 447 -29.59 12.26 4.72
N GLN A 448 -30.71 12.58 4.05
CA GLN A 448 -31.49 13.83 4.26
C GLN A 448 -31.89 14.09 5.73
N MET A 449 -31.99 13.03 6.56
CA MET A 449 -32.35 13.15 7.97
C MET A 449 -31.27 13.82 8.83
N SER A 450 -30.00 13.74 8.44
CA SER A 450 -28.89 14.24 9.26
C SER A 450 -28.80 15.77 9.25
N ILE A 451 -28.93 16.45 8.11
CA ILE A 451 -28.70 17.90 7.99
C ILE A 451 -29.53 18.73 9.00
N SER A 452 -30.77 18.31 9.25
CA SER A 452 -31.70 19.06 10.11
C SER A 452 -31.35 19.02 11.60
N ARG A 453 -30.67 17.98 12.11
CA ARG A 453 -30.24 17.94 13.52
C ARG A 453 -28.94 18.72 13.71
N HIS A 454 -27.99 18.55 12.81
CA HIS A 454 -26.65 19.11 12.94
C HIS A 454 -26.61 20.64 12.88
N LEU A 455 -27.53 21.28 12.16
CA LEU A 455 -27.63 22.74 12.06
C LEU A 455 -28.67 23.37 13.00
N LYS A 456 -29.37 22.56 13.83
CA LYS A 456 -30.34 23.07 14.82
C LYS A 456 -29.65 23.72 16.02
N ASP A 457 -28.49 23.20 16.41
CA ASP A 457 -27.78 23.67 17.61
C ASP A 457 -26.88 24.89 17.35
N ALA A 458 -26.60 25.19 16.07
CA ALA A 458 -25.99 26.45 15.66
C ALA A 458 -27.00 27.59 15.82
N LYS A 459 -27.13 28.09 17.07
CA LYS A 459 -27.99 29.22 17.46
C LYS A 459 -27.80 30.40 16.49
N ASN A 460 -28.68 30.53 15.50
CA ASN A 460 -28.92 31.69 14.62
C ASN A 460 -27.71 32.41 14.00
N LYS A 461 -26.49 31.90 14.11
CA LYS A 461 -25.30 32.48 13.48
C LYS A 461 -25.16 31.90 12.09
N SER A 462 -25.30 32.75 11.08
CA SER A 462 -24.92 32.42 9.71
C SER A 462 -23.44 32.05 9.67
N ILE A 463 -23.09 30.96 9.00
CA ILE A 463 -21.70 30.53 8.79
C ILE A 463 -21.15 31.29 7.60
N ASP A 464 -20.16 32.15 7.82
CA ASP A 464 -19.53 32.92 6.75
C ASP A 464 -18.54 32.04 5.98
N ILE A 465 -18.79 31.84 4.69
CA ILE A 465 -17.90 31.12 3.79
C ILE A 465 -17.26 32.06 2.75
N GLY A 466 -17.42 33.38 2.90
CA GLY A 466 -16.77 34.38 2.05
C GLY A 466 -17.31 34.45 0.62
N LYS A 467 -16.41 34.54 -0.35
CA LYS A 467 -16.74 34.76 -1.77
C LYS A 467 -16.83 33.43 -2.52
N VAL A 468 -17.87 33.27 -3.34
CA VAL A 468 -18.09 32.07 -4.16
C VAL A 468 -18.40 32.49 -5.59
N ARG A 469 -17.78 31.84 -6.58
CA ARG A 469 -18.09 32.12 -7.99
C ARG A 469 -19.54 31.79 -8.33
N LYS A 470 -20.10 32.47 -9.34
CA LYS A 470 -21.43 32.17 -9.89
C LYS A 470 -21.54 30.68 -10.25
N ARG A 471 -22.60 30.00 -9.75
CA ARG A 471 -22.83 28.53 -9.83
C ARG A 471 -21.84 27.66 -9.04
N GLY A 472 -20.94 28.26 -8.27
CA GLY A 472 -19.97 27.55 -7.44
C GLY A 472 -20.55 26.97 -6.16
N LEU A 473 -21.78 27.31 -5.74
CA LEU A 473 -22.37 26.77 -4.51
C LEU A 473 -23.36 25.63 -4.78
N LEU A 474 -22.95 24.39 -4.53
CA LEU A 474 -23.79 23.19 -4.58
C LEU A 474 -24.16 22.77 -3.16
N ALA A 475 -25.35 23.17 -2.69
CA ALA A 475 -25.80 22.84 -1.34
C ALA A 475 -27.33 22.70 -1.29
N PRO A 476 -27.89 21.78 -0.49
CA PRO A 476 -29.32 21.73 -0.19
C PRO A 476 -29.82 23.08 0.35
N VAL A 477 -31.05 23.46 0.00
CA VAL A 477 -31.68 24.75 0.38
C VAL A 477 -31.57 25.01 1.89
N ARG A 478 -31.78 23.99 2.72
CA ARG A 478 -31.69 24.10 4.18
C ARG A 478 -30.30 24.49 4.69
N ILE A 479 -29.22 24.02 4.02
CA ILE A 479 -27.85 24.41 4.35
C ILE A 479 -27.60 25.83 3.85
N ARG A 480 -27.98 26.15 2.61
CA ARG A 480 -27.79 27.48 2.02
C ARG A 480 -28.38 28.60 2.88
N GLN A 481 -29.54 28.39 3.50
CA GLN A 481 -30.18 29.36 4.41
C GLN A 481 -29.36 29.68 5.67
N LYS A 482 -28.36 28.85 6.01
CA LYS A 482 -27.47 29.04 7.16
C LYS A 482 -26.11 29.62 6.76
N LEU A 483 -25.83 29.80 5.47
CA LEU A 483 -24.57 30.33 4.99
C LEU A 483 -24.66 31.83 4.76
N LYS A 484 -23.60 32.55 5.08
CA LYS A 484 -23.33 33.91 4.63
C LYS A 484 -22.23 33.84 3.58
N TYR A 485 -22.52 34.35 2.39
CA TYR A 485 -21.59 34.33 1.26
C TYR A 485 -21.91 35.46 0.29
N VAL A 486 -20.93 35.81 -0.54
CA VAL A 486 -21.08 36.77 -1.63
C VAL A 486 -20.82 36.05 -2.95
N ILE A 487 -21.77 36.14 -3.89
CA ILE A 487 -21.54 35.64 -5.24
C ILE A 487 -20.69 36.64 -6.01
N VAL A 488 -19.64 36.15 -6.64
CA VAL A 488 -18.72 36.94 -7.45
C VAL A 488 -18.62 36.43 -8.89
N ASP A 489 -18.25 37.31 -9.82
CA ASP A 489 -18.03 37.01 -11.23
C ASP A 489 -16.65 36.34 -11.49
N GLY A 490 -16.26 36.27 -12.77
CA GLY A 490 -14.95 35.77 -13.19
C GLY A 490 -13.76 36.58 -12.63
N GLN A 491 -13.96 37.87 -12.38
CA GLN A 491 -12.95 38.82 -11.91
C GLN A 491 -12.96 38.98 -10.38
N GLY A 492 -13.92 38.37 -9.67
CA GLY A 492 -14.06 38.48 -8.22
C GLY A 492 -14.95 39.64 -7.76
N ASN A 493 -15.65 40.31 -8.68
CA ASN A 493 -16.56 41.41 -8.35
C ASN A 493 -17.93 40.88 -7.89
N PRO A 494 -18.57 41.45 -6.85
CA PRO A 494 -19.90 41.05 -6.40
C PRO A 494 -20.97 41.17 -7.49
N THR A 495 -21.78 40.13 -7.70
CA THR A 495 -22.79 40.10 -8.79
C THR A 495 -24.19 40.58 -8.39
N GLY A 496 -24.36 41.24 -7.24
CA GLY A 496 -25.61 41.86 -6.81
C GLY A 496 -26.78 40.92 -6.45
N TYR A 497 -26.71 39.63 -6.80
CA TYR A 497 -27.76 38.64 -6.52
C TYR A 497 -27.18 37.25 -6.15
N PRO A 498 -27.63 36.63 -5.04
CA PRO A 498 -27.33 35.24 -4.68
C PRO A 498 -28.14 34.19 -5.48
#